data_AF-A0A4P6F3U3-F1
#
_entry.id   AF-A0A4P6F3U3-F1
#
_cell.length_a   1.000
_cell.length_b   1.000
_cell.length_c   1.000
_cell.angle_alpha   90.00
_cell.angle_beta   90.00
_cell.angle_gamma   90.00
#
_symmetry.space_group_name_H-M   'P 1'
#
loop_
_entity.id
_entity.type
_entity.pdbx_description
1 polymer ?
#
loop_
_entity_poly.entity_id
_entity_poly.type
_entity_poly.pdbx_seq_one_letter_code
_entity_poly.pdbx_strand_id
1 'polypeptide(L)'
;MPALWHLARTSDWEKAAADGHYAMSTRGRTVDEVGFVHASFDLEQVGRVAAAVYADVVEPLTLLAVDPDVLADAGIEVRAEVGDAADPAQERYPHLYGGRVPAAAVVAALPARMAGGQLQVDEPADVLRAAMDVREAAYGLVADDAGRTLLARLTGGPDDGLWTLPGGGLEGDETPEEAVVREVREETGLDVERDGKVGVDVIVITARERVSRGVGPIAGVRHLYRARVTGGALRPEADGSTDLAAWHAPEEVERLCCVELVDVGLRLLARTAPSRPGA
;
A
#
# COMPACT_ATOMS: atom_id res chain seq x y z
N MET A 1 -7.21 3.82 7.80
CA MET A 1 -6.45 5.00 7.29
C MET A 1 -4.97 4.63 7.12
N PRO A 2 -4.04 5.47 6.59
CA PRO A 2 -2.60 5.21 6.71
C PRO A 2 -2.19 5.10 8.17
N ALA A 3 -1.12 4.35 8.48
CA ALA A 3 -0.62 4.22 9.85
C ALA A 3 -0.18 5.57 10.44
N LEU A 4 -0.36 5.73 11.75
CA LEU A 4 0.19 6.85 12.51
C LEU A 4 1.47 6.43 13.21
N TRP A 5 2.35 7.38 13.49
CA TRP A 5 3.66 7.11 14.06
C TRP A 5 3.80 7.70 15.46
N HIS A 6 4.36 6.93 16.39
CA HIS A 6 4.64 7.39 17.76
C HIS A 6 6.05 6.98 18.17
N LEU A 7 6.86 7.94 18.61
CA LEU A 7 8.21 7.67 19.12
C LEU A 7 8.16 7.50 20.64
N ALA A 8 8.58 6.32 21.11
CA ALA A 8 8.61 5.93 22.51
C ALA A 8 10.04 5.63 22.96
N ARG A 9 10.29 5.68 24.28
CA ARG A 9 11.43 4.94 24.84
C ARG A 9 11.13 3.44 24.73
N THR A 10 12.15 2.63 24.43
CA THR A 10 11.96 1.18 24.29
C THR A 10 11.39 0.56 25.55
N SER A 11 11.83 1.00 26.73
CA SER A 11 11.31 0.51 28.01
C SER A 11 9.82 0.81 28.23
N ASP A 12 9.32 1.95 27.75
CA ASP A 12 7.89 2.29 27.83
C ASP A 12 7.08 1.37 26.91
N TRP A 13 7.60 1.07 25.71
CA TRP A 13 6.98 0.13 24.78
C TRP A 13 6.99 -1.31 25.30
N GLU A 14 8.13 -1.82 25.77
CA GLU A 14 8.23 -3.19 26.30
C GLU A 14 7.25 -3.43 27.44
N LYS A 15 7.10 -2.44 28.33
CA LYS A 15 6.09 -2.48 29.39
C LYS A 15 4.67 -2.51 28.82
N ALA A 16 4.36 -1.64 27.85
CA ALA A 16 3.05 -1.59 27.22
C ALA A 16 2.69 -2.88 26.48
N ALA A 17 3.66 -3.50 25.80
CA ALA A 17 3.49 -4.78 25.13
C ALA A 17 3.15 -5.91 26.12
N ALA A 18 3.73 -5.88 27.32
CA ALA A 18 3.42 -6.83 28.39
C ALA A 18 2.07 -6.53 29.07
N ASP A 19 1.76 -5.26 29.32
CA ASP A 19 0.55 -4.80 30.03
C ASP A 19 -0.69 -4.69 29.10
N GLY A 20 -0.49 -4.82 27.79
CA GLY A 20 -1.51 -4.71 26.75
C GLY A 20 -1.95 -3.27 26.41
N HIS A 21 -1.42 -2.25 27.08
CA HIS A 21 -1.80 -0.85 26.87
C HIS A 21 -0.61 0.10 27.03
N TYR A 22 -0.48 1.06 26.11
CA TYR A 22 0.51 2.13 26.12
C TYR A 22 -0.01 3.37 26.84
N ALA A 23 0.73 3.83 27.85
CA ALA A 23 0.26 4.85 28.79
C ALA A 23 1.00 6.20 28.69
N MET A 24 2.00 6.34 27.82
CA MET A 24 2.74 7.60 27.66
C MET A 24 2.08 8.48 26.62
N SER A 25 2.18 9.80 26.81
CA SER A 25 1.73 10.80 25.84
C SER A 25 2.88 11.32 24.99
N THR A 26 3.95 11.71 25.66
CA THR A 26 5.20 12.24 25.11
C THR A 26 6.31 11.95 26.13
N ARG A 27 7.55 12.39 25.85
CA ARG A 27 8.70 12.13 26.73
C ARG A 27 8.41 12.57 28.18
N GLY A 28 8.38 11.58 29.08
CA GLY A 28 8.25 11.80 30.52
C GLY A 28 6.86 12.20 31.01
N ARG A 29 5.84 12.26 30.15
CA ARG A 29 4.45 12.57 30.53
C ARG A 29 3.50 11.47 30.08
N THR A 30 2.59 11.10 30.96
CA THR A 30 1.57 10.08 30.71
C THR A 30 0.35 10.66 29.98
N VAL A 31 -0.43 9.79 29.34
CA VAL A 31 -1.72 10.17 28.75
C VAL A 31 -2.71 10.67 29.80
N ASP A 32 -2.64 10.14 31.02
CA ASP A 32 -3.50 10.58 32.14
C ASP A 32 -3.17 12.03 32.57
N GLU A 33 -1.94 12.52 32.34
CA GLU A 33 -1.51 13.88 32.65
C GLU A 33 -1.72 14.89 31.52
N VAL A 34 -1.76 14.42 30.26
CA VAL A 34 -1.85 15.28 29.07
C VAL A 34 -3.25 15.27 28.46
N GLY A 35 -3.96 14.15 28.54
CA GLY A 35 -5.29 13.93 27.98
C GLY A 35 -5.31 13.22 26.61
N PHE A 36 -4.16 13.13 25.93
CA PHE A 36 -4.01 12.45 24.64
C PHE A 36 -2.58 11.97 24.41
N VAL A 37 -2.39 11.04 23.47
CA VAL A 37 -1.05 10.62 23.00
C VAL A 37 -0.65 11.43 21.77
N HIS A 38 0.58 11.95 21.75
CA HIS A 38 1.11 12.66 20.58
C HIS A 38 1.57 11.64 19.53
N ALA A 39 1.18 11.83 18.28
CA ALA A 39 1.63 11.01 17.16
C ALA A 39 2.08 11.90 15.99
N SER A 40 2.43 11.28 14.87
CA SER A 40 2.85 11.92 13.61
C SER A 40 2.18 11.22 12.44
N PHE A 41 1.85 11.95 11.38
CA PHE A 41 1.24 11.38 10.17
C PHE A 41 2.27 10.67 9.29
N ASP A 42 3.52 11.11 9.33
CA ASP A 42 4.60 10.57 8.51
C ASP A 42 5.96 10.61 9.22
N LEU A 43 6.97 10.01 8.60
CA LEU A 43 8.33 9.91 9.14
C LEU A 43 9.08 11.25 9.16
N GLU A 44 8.66 12.24 8.35
CA GLU A 44 9.27 13.57 8.34
C GLU A 44 8.90 14.32 9.63
N GLN A 45 7.63 14.25 10.00
CA GLN A 45 7.11 14.73 11.28
C GLN A 45 7.78 14.02 12.46
N VAL A 46 7.94 12.69 12.40
CA VAL A 46 8.69 11.92 13.42
C VAL A 46 10.11 12.47 13.59
N GLY A 47 10.81 12.74 12.48
CA GLY A 47 12.16 13.31 12.51
C GLY A 47 12.21 14.68 13.22
N ARG A 48 11.25 15.56 12.93
CA ARG A 48 11.11 16.86 13.62
C ARG A 48 10.85 16.70 15.11
N VAL A 49 9.89 15.84 15.50
CA VAL A 49 9.56 15.57 16.90
C VAL A 49 10.75 14.96 17.63
N ALA A 50 11.47 14.03 17.00
CA ALA A 50 12.65 13.41 17.59
C ALA A 50 13.75 14.44 17.87
N ALA A 51 14.02 15.35 16.93
CA ALA A 51 14.98 16.43 17.12
C ALA A 51 14.54 17.44 18.20
N ALA A 52 13.24 17.74 18.31
CA ALA A 52 12.75 18.71 19.28
C ALA A 52 12.61 18.15 20.71
N VAL A 53 12.17 16.90 20.84
CA VAL A 53 11.74 16.31 22.12
C VAL A 53 12.72 15.26 22.63
N TYR A 54 13.44 14.57 21.74
CA TYR A 54 14.27 13.41 22.10
C TYR A 54 15.78 13.63 21.86
N ALA A 55 16.22 14.81 21.40
CA ALA A 55 17.62 15.05 21.01
C ALA A 55 18.69 14.68 22.04
N ASP A 56 18.39 14.81 23.33
CA ASP A 56 19.29 14.50 24.45
C ASP A 56 19.12 13.08 25.02
N VAL A 57 18.23 12.26 24.43
CA VAL A 57 17.99 10.88 24.86
C VAL A 57 19.07 9.96 24.30
N VAL A 58 19.72 9.22 25.21
CA VAL A 58 20.79 8.26 24.87
C VAL A 58 20.33 6.82 24.98
N GLU A 59 19.21 6.60 25.68
CA GLU A 59 18.56 5.31 25.82
C GLU A 59 17.94 4.83 24.50
N PRO A 60 17.78 3.51 24.30
CA PRO A 60 17.07 2.97 23.14
C PRO A 60 15.65 3.54 23.00
N LEU A 61 15.30 3.86 21.77
CA LEU A 61 13.97 4.30 21.37
C LEU A 61 13.30 3.21 20.53
N THR A 62 11.98 3.30 20.43
CA THR A 62 11.20 2.47 19.53
C THR A 62 10.22 3.36 18.79
N LEU A 63 10.27 3.29 17.46
CA LEU A 63 9.29 3.92 16.59
C LEU A 63 8.11 2.95 16.40
N LEU A 64 6.94 3.33 16.91
CA LEU A 64 5.72 2.56 16.84
C LEU A 64 4.90 3.01 15.64
N ALA A 65 4.45 2.06 14.84
CA ALA A 65 3.41 2.29 13.85
C ALA A 65 2.07 1.81 14.42
N VAL A 66 1.07 2.69 14.36
CA VAL A 66 -0.22 2.52 15.02
C VAL A 66 -1.33 2.50 13.98
N ASP A 67 -2.16 1.46 14.01
CA ASP A 67 -3.30 1.27 13.12
C ASP A 67 -4.49 2.12 13.60
N PRO A 68 -4.94 3.12 12.81
CA PRO A 68 -6.04 3.99 13.22
C PRO A 68 -7.40 3.31 13.27
N ASP A 69 -7.58 2.21 12.54
CA ASP A 69 -8.85 1.50 12.53
C ASP A 69 -9.01 0.69 13.83
N VAL A 70 -7.93 0.05 14.30
CA VAL A 70 -7.89 -0.59 15.64
C VAL A 70 -8.07 0.44 16.76
N LEU A 71 -7.50 1.64 16.60
CA LEU A 71 -7.74 2.75 17.52
C LEU A 71 -9.23 3.13 17.58
N ALA A 72 -9.87 3.30 16.42
CA ALA A 72 -11.28 3.65 16.33
C ALA A 72 -12.18 2.59 16.98
N ASP A 73 -11.90 1.30 16.74
CA ASP A 73 -12.62 0.18 17.34
C ASP A 73 -12.46 0.14 18.87
N ALA A 74 -11.32 0.62 19.38
CA ALA A 74 -11.05 0.76 20.81
C ALA A 74 -11.61 2.06 21.42
N GLY A 75 -12.31 2.89 20.63
CA GLY A 75 -12.86 4.17 21.09
C GLY A 75 -11.81 5.28 21.25
N ILE A 76 -10.63 5.13 20.63
CA ILE A 76 -9.59 6.16 20.59
C ILE A 76 -9.85 7.07 19.38
N GLU A 77 -10.14 8.34 19.64
CA GLU A 77 -10.42 9.35 18.63
C GLU A 77 -9.11 10.00 18.17
N VAL A 78 -8.85 9.99 16.86
CA VAL A 78 -7.71 10.69 16.25
C VAL A 78 -8.15 12.09 15.83
N ARG A 79 -7.53 13.12 16.40
CA ARG A 79 -7.75 14.53 16.01
C ARG A 79 -6.49 15.14 15.42
N ALA A 80 -6.61 15.77 14.26
CA ALA A 80 -5.52 16.55 13.68
C ALA A 80 -5.53 17.97 14.28
N GLU A 81 -4.54 18.35 15.08
CA GLU A 81 -4.50 19.64 15.77
C GLU A 81 -3.15 20.32 15.55
N VAL A 82 -3.11 21.66 15.67
CA VAL A 82 -1.85 22.41 15.53
C VAL A 82 -0.89 21.99 16.65
N GLY A 83 0.30 21.50 16.28
CA GLY A 83 1.26 20.94 17.22
C GLY A 83 1.95 22.01 18.08
N ASP A 84 2.30 23.14 17.46
CA ASP A 84 2.83 24.32 18.15
C ASP A 84 2.08 25.56 17.66
N ALA A 85 1.35 26.23 18.56
CA ALA A 85 0.62 27.45 18.23
C ALA A 85 1.54 28.62 17.81
N ALA A 86 2.83 28.55 18.15
CA ALA A 86 3.83 29.50 17.71
C ALA A 86 4.41 29.19 16.32
N ASP A 87 4.14 27.99 15.77
CA ASP A 87 4.55 27.64 14.41
C ASP A 87 3.74 28.45 13.39
N PRO A 88 4.38 29.33 12.58
CA PRO A 88 3.69 30.10 11.56
C PRO A 88 3.07 29.23 10.46
N ALA A 89 3.60 28.01 10.23
CA ALA A 89 3.01 27.06 9.29
C ALA A 89 1.74 26.40 9.85
N GLN A 90 1.47 26.52 11.16
CA GLN A 90 0.37 25.86 11.87
C GLN A 90 0.29 24.36 11.52
N GLU A 91 1.45 23.69 11.49
CA GLU A 91 1.53 22.29 11.12
C GLU A 91 0.68 21.44 12.06
N ARG A 92 -0.10 20.51 11.49
CA ARG A 92 -1.03 19.67 12.24
C ARG A 92 -0.43 18.31 12.52
N TYR A 93 -0.62 17.85 13.75
CA TYR A 93 -0.20 16.56 14.25
C TYR A 93 -1.43 15.75 14.72
N PRO A 94 -1.39 14.42 14.60
CA PRO A 94 -2.44 13.56 15.15
C PRO A 94 -2.28 13.45 16.67
N HIS A 95 -3.35 13.72 17.39
CA HIS A 95 -3.49 13.51 18.83
C HIS A 95 -4.55 12.43 19.09
N LEU A 96 -4.18 11.43 19.90
CA LEU A 96 -5.01 10.26 20.19
C LEU A 96 -5.74 10.45 21.53
N TYR A 97 -7.04 10.74 21.47
CA TYR A 97 -7.90 10.98 22.63
C TYR A 97 -8.68 9.72 23.01
N GLY A 98 -9.01 9.55 24.30
CA GLY A 98 -9.80 8.40 24.78
C GLY A 98 -9.05 7.49 25.76
N GLY A 99 -7.80 7.83 26.09
CA GLY A 99 -7.03 7.17 27.13
C GLY A 99 -5.82 6.41 26.58
N ARG A 100 -5.50 5.28 27.20
CA ARG A 100 -4.33 4.47 26.88
C ARG A 100 -4.53 3.73 25.57
N VAL A 101 -3.52 3.77 24.70
CA VAL A 101 -3.55 3.12 23.38
C VAL A 101 -3.42 1.61 23.57
N PRO A 102 -4.31 0.76 23.03
CA PRO A 102 -4.15 -0.69 23.08
C PRO A 102 -2.85 -1.11 22.39
N ALA A 103 -2.06 -1.99 23.02
CA ALA A 103 -0.85 -2.51 22.39
C ALA A 103 -1.16 -3.25 21.07
N ALA A 104 -2.37 -3.83 20.94
CA ALA A 104 -2.85 -4.44 19.70
C ALA A 104 -3.02 -3.45 18.54
N ALA A 105 -3.13 -2.15 18.80
CA ALA A 105 -3.13 -1.13 17.75
C ALA A 105 -1.72 -0.87 17.19
N VAL A 106 -0.66 -1.30 17.90
CA VAL A 106 0.71 -1.20 17.42
C VAL A 106 1.01 -2.38 16.52
N VAL A 107 1.12 -2.09 15.23
CA VAL A 107 1.25 -3.05 14.14
C VAL A 107 2.71 -3.22 13.70
N ALA A 108 3.59 -2.28 14.09
CA ALA A 108 5.03 -2.46 14.03
C ALA A 108 5.73 -1.68 15.16
N ALA A 109 6.85 -2.22 15.64
CA ALA A 109 7.72 -1.57 16.61
C ALA A 109 9.18 -1.69 16.13
N LEU A 110 9.72 -0.57 15.66
CA LEU A 110 11.04 -0.50 15.04
C LEU A 110 12.07 0.03 16.04
N PRO A 111 13.19 -0.67 16.30
CA PRO A 111 14.26 -0.13 17.13
C PRO A 111 14.80 1.18 16.54
N ALA A 112 15.06 2.16 17.39
CA ALA A 112 15.55 3.47 16.98
C ALA A 112 16.49 4.06 18.03
N ARG A 113 17.26 5.07 17.63
CA ARG A 113 18.15 5.83 18.52
C ARG A 113 18.37 7.23 17.98
N MET A 114 18.76 8.15 18.85
CA MET A 114 19.31 9.44 18.40
C MET A 114 20.80 9.30 18.09
N ALA A 115 21.23 9.78 16.93
CA ALA A 115 22.63 9.83 16.52
C ALA A 115 22.89 11.11 15.71
N GLY A 116 23.87 11.91 16.14
CA GLY A 116 24.20 13.17 15.46
C GLY A 116 23.06 14.20 15.46
N GLY A 117 22.17 14.16 16.46
CA GLY A 117 21.00 15.04 16.53
C GLY A 117 19.82 14.62 15.63
N GLN A 118 19.93 13.48 14.95
CA GLN A 118 18.88 12.93 14.09
C GLN A 118 18.41 11.57 14.60
N LEU A 119 17.14 11.24 14.32
CA LEU A 119 16.63 9.90 14.57
C LEU A 119 17.20 8.92 13.54
N GLN A 120 17.82 7.85 14.03
CA GLN A 120 18.15 6.68 13.24
C GLN A 120 17.20 5.56 13.64
N VAL A 121 16.41 5.09 12.68
CA VAL A 121 15.59 3.89 12.83
C VAL A 121 16.41 2.73 12.29
N ASP A 122 16.66 1.73 13.13
CA ASP A 122 17.25 0.48 12.67
C ASP A 122 16.13 -0.28 11.96
N GLU A 123 16.30 -0.52 10.67
CA GLU A 123 15.42 -1.38 9.89
C GLU A 123 16.11 -2.72 9.63
N PRO A 124 15.96 -3.73 10.52
CA PRO A 124 16.37 -5.07 10.17
C PRO A 124 15.57 -5.51 8.94
N ALA A 125 16.24 -6.06 7.93
CA ALA A 125 15.59 -6.63 6.74
C ALA A 125 14.48 -7.64 7.10
N ASP A 126 14.57 -8.27 8.26
CA ASP A 126 13.59 -9.23 8.77
C ASP A 126 12.33 -8.55 9.33
N VAL A 127 12.43 -7.32 9.85
CA VAL A 127 11.27 -6.52 10.28
C VAL A 127 10.54 -5.95 9.07
N LEU A 128 11.29 -5.48 8.05
CA LEU A 128 10.69 -5.07 6.78
C LEU A 128 9.95 -6.23 6.11
N ARG A 129 10.51 -7.45 6.14
CA ARG A 129 9.82 -8.66 5.67
C ARG A 129 8.60 -9.03 6.51
N ALA A 130 8.68 -8.93 7.83
CA ALA A 130 7.57 -9.26 8.73
C ALA A 130 6.40 -8.26 8.64
N ALA A 131 6.68 -7.01 8.29
CA ALA A 131 5.69 -5.96 8.10
C ALA A 131 5.29 -5.76 6.62
N MET A 132 5.89 -6.48 5.68
CA MET A 132 5.57 -6.36 4.25
C MET A 132 4.28 -7.10 3.96
N ASP A 133 3.27 -6.34 3.52
CA ASP A 133 2.04 -6.95 3.04
C ASP A 133 2.27 -7.54 1.66
N VAL A 134 1.65 -8.68 1.40
CA VAL A 134 1.61 -9.26 0.06
C VAL A 134 0.23 -8.97 -0.53
N ARG A 135 0.20 -8.29 -1.66
CA ARG A 135 -1.02 -8.16 -2.46
C ARG A 135 -0.89 -9.01 -3.70
N GLU A 136 -1.66 -10.08 -3.77
CA GLU A 136 -1.81 -10.86 -4.99
C GLU A 136 -2.86 -10.23 -5.90
N ALA A 137 -2.56 -10.17 -7.19
CA ALA A 137 -3.44 -9.67 -8.22
C ALA A 137 -3.25 -10.46 -9.52
N ALA A 138 -4.28 -10.51 -10.36
CA ALA A 138 -4.25 -11.23 -11.63
C ALA A 138 -4.70 -10.34 -12.80
N TYR A 139 -3.98 -10.42 -13.92
CA TYR A 139 -4.19 -9.55 -15.08
C TYR A 139 -4.22 -10.34 -16.39
N GLY A 140 -5.13 -9.92 -17.28
CA GLY A 140 -5.40 -10.55 -18.56
C GLY A 140 -4.65 -9.88 -19.71
N LEU A 141 -3.81 -10.65 -20.40
CA LEU A 141 -3.31 -10.34 -21.74
C LEU A 141 -4.31 -10.90 -22.75
N VAL A 142 -5.31 -10.08 -23.09
CA VAL A 142 -6.38 -10.44 -24.03
C VAL A 142 -6.11 -9.80 -25.39
N ALA A 143 -6.10 -10.63 -26.42
CA ALA A 143 -6.00 -10.18 -27.80
C ALA A 143 -7.20 -10.66 -28.61
N ASP A 144 -7.66 -9.84 -29.56
CA ASP A 144 -8.66 -10.25 -30.56
C ASP A 144 -7.99 -10.90 -31.79
N ASP A 145 -8.83 -11.38 -32.72
CA ASP A 145 -8.35 -12.02 -33.96
C ASP A 145 -7.57 -11.06 -34.88
N ALA A 146 -7.71 -9.74 -34.68
CA ALA A 146 -6.95 -8.71 -35.38
C ALA A 146 -5.61 -8.39 -34.70
N GLY A 147 -5.30 -9.04 -33.57
CA GLY A 147 -4.08 -8.84 -32.80
C GLY A 147 -4.09 -7.55 -31.97
N ARG A 148 -5.24 -6.92 -31.77
CA ARG A 148 -5.39 -5.76 -30.89
C ARG A 148 -5.42 -6.22 -29.43
N THR A 149 -4.79 -5.46 -28.54
CA THR A 149 -4.79 -5.72 -27.10
C THR A 149 -5.95 -5.00 -26.42
N LEU A 150 -6.67 -5.70 -25.55
CA LEU A 150 -7.67 -5.10 -24.68
C LEU A 150 -6.97 -4.42 -23.51
N LEU A 151 -7.22 -3.13 -23.31
CA LEU A 151 -6.76 -2.38 -22.15
C LEU A 151 -7.93 -1.74 -21.42
N ALA A 152 -7.76 -1.50 -20.13
CA ALA A 152 -8.67 -0.72 -19.30
C ALA A 152 -7.98 0.56 -18.84
N ARG A 153 -8.73 1.65 -18.71
CA ARG A 153 -8.21 2.95 -18.26
C ARG A 153 -8.51 3.14 -16.78
N LEU A 154 -7.47 3.35 -16.00
CA LEU A 154 -7.57 3.60 -14.57
C LEU A 154 -8.29 4.92 -14.30
N THR A 155 -9.15 4.93 -13.30
CA THR A 155 -9.78 6.15 -12.78
C THR A 155 -9.61 6.26 -11.28
N GLY A 156 -9.36 7.48 -10.81
CA GLY A 156 -9.08 7.77 -9.41
C GLY A 156 -7.67 7.38 -8.99
N GLY A 157 -7.20 8.01 -7.91
CA GLY A 157 -5.84 7.77 -7.39
C GLY A 157 -4.73 8.41 -8.24
N PRO A 158 -3.47 8.03 -8.01
CA PRO A 158 -2.30 8.66 -8.64
C PRO A 158 -2.10 8.31 -10.12
N ASP A 159 -2.66 7.19 -10.58
CA ASP A 159 -2.54 6.70 -11.96
C ASP A 159 -3.77 7.03 -12.83
N ASP A 160 -4.59 7.99 -12.40
CA ASP A 160 -5.81 8.42 -13.10
C ASP A 160 -5.53 8.78 -14.57
N GLY A 161 -6.28 8.17 -15.49
CA GLY A 161 -6.16 8.35 -16.93
C GLY A 161 -5.10 7.49 -17.62
N LEU A 162 -4.29 6.72 -16.88
CA LEU A 162 -3.34 5.75 -17.46
C LEU A 162 -4.04 4.46 -17.89
N TRP A 163 -3.50 3.79 -18.90
CA TRP A 163 -3.99 2.49 -19.37
C TRP A 163 -3.26 1.32 -18.70
N THR A 164 -3.99 0.25 -18.39
CA THR A 164 -3.48 -0.98 -17.80
C THR A 164 -4.07 -2.21 -18.50
N LEU A 165 -3.49 -3.38 -18.21
CA LEU A 165 -4.14 -4.66 -18.51
C LEU A 165 -5.38 -4.80 -17.60
N PRO A 166 -6.51 -5.31 -18.11
CA PRO A 166 -7.67 -5.59 -17.28
C PRO A 166 -7.32 -6.64 -16.21
N GLY A 167 -7.75 -6.41 -14.98
CA GLY A 167 -7.34 -7.22 -13.84
C GLY A 167 -7.33 -6.48 -12.51
N GLY A 168 -7.26 -7.25 -11.42
CA GLY A 168 -7.39 -6.71 -10.08
C GLY A 168 -6.90 -7.67 -9.00
N GLY A 169 -7.16 -7.29 -7.75
CA GLY A 169 -6.72 -8.05 -6.58
C GLY A 169 -7.55 -9.32 -6.40
N LEU A 170 -6.97 -10.33 -5.74
CA LEU A 170 -7.76 -11.50 -5.34
C LEU A 170 -8.77 -11.12 -4.25
N GLU A 171 -9.96 -11.70 -4.32
CA GLU A 171 -11.03 -11.59 -3.35
C GLU A 171 -11.32 -12.93 -2.66
N GLY A 172 -11.47 -12.91 -1.33
CA GLY A 172 -11.83 -14.10 -0.56
C GLY A 172 -10.80 -15.23 -0.69
N ASP A 173 -11.27 -16.40 -1.12
CA ASP A 173 -10.48 -17.61 -1.33
C ASP A 173 -10.26 -17.95 -2.82
N GLU A 174 -10.52 -17.00 -3.73
CA GLU A 174 -10.37 -17.23 -5.16
C GLU A 174 -8.90 -17.43 -5.56
N THR A 175 -8.69 -18.24 -6.60
CA THR A 175 -7.38 -18.43 -7.23
C THR A 175 -7.06 -17.27 -8.18
N PRO A 176 -5.78 -16.98 -8.49
CA PRO A 176 -5.43 -15.97 -9.51
C PRO A 176 -6.07 -16.26 -10.88
N GLU A 177 -6.29 -17.55 -11.18
CA GLU A 177 -7.01 -18.02 -12.35
C GLU A 177 -8.48 -17.62 -12.38
N GLU A 178 -9.17 -17.61 -11.24
CA GLU A 178 -10.55 -17.18 -11.11
C GLU A 178 -10.64 -15.66 -11.14
N ALA A 179 -9.75 -14.99 -10.40
CA ALA A 179 -9.65 -13.54 -10.32
C ALA A 179 -9.55 -12.89 -11.71
N VAL A 180 -8.64 -13.36 -12.58
CA VAL A 180 -8.48 -12.76 -13.91
C VAL A 180 -9.74 -12.90 -14.78
N VAL A 181 -10.52 -13.97 -14.64
CA VAL A 181 -11.75 -14.17 -15.41
C VAL A 181 -12.85 -13.24 -14.88
N ARG A 182 -12.97 -13.12 -13.55
CA ARG A 182 -13.90 -12.21 -12.89
C ARG A 182 -13.60 -10.75 -13.27
N GLU A 183 -12.37 -10.30 -13.06
CA GLU A 183 -11.94 -8.92 -13.28
C GLU A 183 -12.10 -8.48 -14.73
N VAL A 184 -11.67 -9.30 -15.71
CA VAL A 184 -11.87 -8.98 -17.13
C VAL A 184 -13.34 -8.81 -17.45
N ARG A 185 -14.21 -9.65 -16.89
CA ARG A 185 -15.65 -9.57 -17.11
C ARG A 185 -16.25 -8.32 -16.46
N GLU A 186 -15.83 -7.98 -15.25
CA GLU A 186 -16.31 -6.82 -14.50
C GLU A 186 -15.92 -5.51 -15.19
N GLU A 187 -14.64 -5.34 -15.49
CA GLU A 187 -14.08 -4.11 -16.05
C GLU A 187 -14.46 -3.87 -17.53
N THR A 188 -14.65 -4.96 -18.30
CA THR A 188 -14.77 -4.86 -19.77
C THR A 188 -16.06 -5.44 -20.33
N GLY A 189 -16.85 -6.18 -19.54
CA GLY A 189 -18.06 -6.86 -20.01
C GLY A 189 -17.83 -8.06 -20.92
N LEU A 190 -16.59 -8.49 -21.12
CA LEU A 190 -16.22 -9.61 -21.97
C LEU A 190 -16.05 -10.90 -21.16
N ASP A 191 -16.59 -11.99 -21.67
CA ASP A 191 -16.32 -13.33 -21.14
C ASP A 191 -15.04 -13.87 -21.78
N VAL A 192 -14.12 -14.39 -20.97
CA VAL A 192 -12.83 -14.90 -21.44
C VAL A 192 -12.53 -16.30 -20.93
N GLU A 193 -11.83 -17.07 -21.74
CA GLU A 193 -11.18 -18.32 -21.35
C GLU A 193 -9.66 -18.15 -21.33
N ARG A 194 -9.02 -18.68 -20.29
CA ARG A 194 -7.57 -18.61 -20.11
C ARG A 194 -6.87 -19.58 -21.08
N ASP A 195 -5.79 -19.11 -21.69
CA ASP A 195 -4.88 -19.84 -22.57
C ASP A 195 -3.48 -19.92 -21.93
N GLY A 196 -3.46 -20.20 -20.62
CA GLY A 196 -2.24 -20.43 -19.85
C GLY A 196 -1.62 -19.20 -19.18
N LYS A 197 -0.72 -19.48 -18.24
CA LYS A 197 0.03 -18.48 -17.48
C LYS A 197 1.22 -17.97 -18.29
N VAL A 198 1.31 -16.66 -18.44
CA VAL A 198 2.41 -15.98 -19.15
C VAL A 198 3.59 -15.75 -18.20
N GLY A 199 3.32 -15.39 -16.96
CA GLY A 199 4.35 -15.19 -15.96
C GLY A 199 3.85 -14.64 -14.63
N VAL A 200 4.81 -14.30 -13.78
CA VAL A 200 4.59 -13.56 -12.54
C VAL A 200 5.56 -12.39 -12.55
N ASP A 201 5.05 -11.23 -12.19
CA ASP A 201 5.86 -10.06 -11.94
C ASP A 201 5.70 -9.63 -10.47
N VAL A 202 6.78 -9.14 -9.85
CA VAL A 202 6.79 -8.70 -8.46
C VAL A 202 7.30 -7.28 -8.38
N ILE A 203 6.47 -6.39 -7.86
CA ILE A 203 6.84 -5.00 -7.53
C ILE A 203 6.87 -4.80 -6.02
N VAL A 204 7.70 -3.87 -5.57
CA VAL A 204 7.67 -3.39 -4.19
C VAL A 204 7.15 -1.96 -4.22
N ILE A 205 5.96 -1.76 -3.64
CA ILE A 205 5.41 -0.43 -3.39
C ILE A 205 5.91 -0.02 -2.00
N THR A 206 6.70 1.04 -1.91
CA THR A 206 7.24 1.46 -0.61
C THR A 206 6.10 1.93 0.31
N ALA A 207 6.33 1.93 1.63
CA ALA A 207 5.34 2.45 2.58
C ALA A 207 4.93 3.91 2.27
N ARG A 208 5.82 4.70 1.66
CA ARG A 208 5.55 6.09 1.24
C ARG A 208 4.65 6.20 0.01
N GLU A 209 4.75 5.25 -0.92
CA GLU A 209 4.00 5.23 -2.18
C GLU A 209 2.67 4.48 -2.05
N ARG A 210 2.48 3.80 -0.92
CA ARG A 210 1.30 2.99 -0.63
C ARG A 210 0.04 3.86 -0.52
N VAL A 211 -0.96 3.57 -1.35
CA VAL A 211 -2.28 4.19 -1.30
C VAL A 211 -3.26 3.42 -0.38
N SER A 212 -3.05 2.12 -0.21
CA SER A 212 -3.89 1.25 0.63
C SER A 212 -3.50 1.29 2.12
N ARG A 213 -4.39 0.85 3.02
CA ARG A 213 -4.16 0.79 4.47
C ARG A 213 -3.01 -0.16 4.81
N GLY A 214 -2.12 0.22 5.74
CA GLY A 214 -1.07 -0.63 6.32
C GLY A 214 0.22 0.14 6.62
N VAL A 215 1.25 -0.56 7.08
CA VAL A 215 2.42 0.05 7.75
C VAL A 215 3.72 -0.14 6.96
N GLY A 216 3.91 -1.34 6.43
CA GLY A 216 5.09 -1.68 5.66
C GLY A 216 4.88 -1.50 4.15
N PRO A 217 5.95 -1.74 3.37
CA PRO A 217 5.84 -1.83 1.92
C PRO A 217 4.87 -2.95 1.52
N ILE A 218 4.39 -2.90 0.28
CA ILE A 218 3.62 -3.98 -0.32
C ILE A 218 4.48 -4.68 -1.36
N ALA A 219 4.61 -6.00 -1.26
CA ALA A 219 4.97 -6.83 -2.41
C ALA A 219 3.73 -7.08 -3.25
N GLY A 220 3.62 -6.40 -4.39
CA GLY A 220 2.59 -6.66 -5.38
C GLY A 220 2.99 -7.86 -6.24
N VAL A 221 2.34 -9.00 -6.05
CA VAL A 221 2.54 -10.21 -6.87
C VAL A 221 1.49 -10.20 -7.97
N ARG A 222 1.93 -9.92 -9.21
CA ARG A 222 1.08 -9.74 -10.39
C ARG A 222 1.15 -10.99 -11.26
N HIS A 223 0.11 -11.82 -11.21
CA HIS A 223 -0.02 -13.01 -12.06
C HIS A 223 -0.56 -12.63 -13.43
N LEU A 224 0.15 -12.98 -14.49
CA LEU A 224 -0.21 -12.62 -15.87
C LEU A 224 -0.71 -13.84 -16.62
N TYR A 225 -1.94 -13.76 -17.15
CA TYR A 225 -2.56 -14.84 -17.92
C TYR A 225 -2.85 -14.38 -19.34
N ARG A 226 -2.58 -15.24 -20.31
CA ARG A 226 -3.11 -15.08 -21.66
C ARG A 226 -4.56 -15.54 -21.63
N ALA A 227 -5.46 -14.78 -22.25
CA ALA A 227 -6.86 -15.17 -22.36
C ALA A 227 -7.44 -14.80 -23.72
N ARG A 228 -8.53 -15.47 -24.09
CA ARG A 228 -9.25 -15.25 -25.34
C ARG A 228 -10.72 -15.00 -25.04
N VAL A 229 -11.31 -14.07 -25.78
CA VAL A 229 -12.74 -13.75 -25.68
C VAL A 229 -13.56 -14.94 -26.18
N THR A 230 -14.55 -15.35 -25.38
CA THR A 230 -15.51 -16.40 -25.73
C THR A 230 -16.95 -15.90 -25.77
N GLY A 231 -17.20 -14.69 -25.25
CA GLY A 231 -18.53 -14.10 -25.21
C GLY A 231 -18.52 -12.67 -24.67
N GLY A 232 -19.71 -12.17 -24.35
CA GLY A 232 -19.92 -10.83 -23.83
C GLY A 232 -19.90 -9.73 -24.89
N ALA A 233 -19.99 -8.49 -24.43
CA ALA A 233 -19.93 -7.30 -25.26
C ALA A 233 -19.12 -6.22 -24.54
N LEU A 234 -18.20 -5.58 -25.26
CA LEU A 234 -17.32 -4.58 -24.67
C LEU A 234 -18.15 -3.44 -24.07
N ARG A 235 -18.02 -3.29 -22.75
CA ARG A 235 -18.71 -2.29 -21.95
C ARG A 235 -17.82 -1.94 -20.76
N PRO A 236 -17.46 -0.67 -20.58
CA PRO A 236 -16.77 -0.24 -19.38
C PRO A 236 -17.58 -0.52 -18.11
N GLU A 237 -16.88 -0.78 -17.02
CA GLU A 237 -17.48 -0.68 -15.70
C GLU A 237 -17.92 0.77 -15.41
N ALA A 238 -19.01 0.92 -14.65
CA ALA A 238 -19.53 2.24 -14.29
C ALA A 238 -19.00 2.74 -12.93
N ASP A 239 -18.67 1.83 -12.01
CA ASP A 239 -18.42 2.11 -10.59
C ASP A 239 -17.22 1.30 -10.06
N GLY A 240 -16.08 1.38 -10.74
CA GLY A 240 -14.85 0.65 -10.39
C GLY A 240 -13.58 1.49 -10.45
N SER A 241 -12.42 0.83 -10.37
CA SER A 241 -11.09 1.47 -10.54
C SER A 241 -10.75 1.75 -12.00
N THR A 242 -11.62 1.37 -12.94
CA THR A 242 -11.48 1.66 -14.37
C THR A 242 -12.77 2.28 -14.92
N ASP A 243 -12.64 3.23 -15.85
CA ASP A 243 -13.77 3.97 -16.44
C ASP A 243 -13.97 3.73 -17.93
N LEU A 244 -12.99 3.12 -18.61
CA LEU A 244 -13.04 2.76 -20.02
C LEU A 244 -12.34 1.42 -20.25
N ALA A 245 -12.84 0.67 -21.23
CA ALA A 245 -12.18 -0.50 -21.80
C ALA A 245 -12.17 -0.39 -23.33
N ALA A 246 -11.03 -0.62 -23.96
CA ALA A 246 -10.87 -0.45 -25.40
C ALA A 246 -9.83 -1.41 -26.01
N TRP A 247 -10.05 -1.73 -27.29
CA TRP A 247 -9.09 -2.46 -28.11
C TRP A 247 -8.10 -1.49 -28.73
N HIS A 248 -6.81 -1.78 -28.58
CA HIS A 248 -5.73 -0.97 -29.14
C HIS A 248 -4.84 -1.81 -30.06
N ALA A 249 -4.56 -1.27 -31.25
CA ALA A 249 -3.58 -1.87 -32.15
C ALA A 249 -2.17 -1.81 -31.52
N PRO A 250 -1.26 -2.74 -31.85
CA PRO A 250 0.09 -2.76 -31.29
C PRO A 250 0.81 -1.40 -31.39
N GLU A 251 0.69 -0.71 -32.53
CA GLU A 251 1.32 0.59 -32.75
C GLU A 251 0.66 1.70 -31.90
N GLU A 252 -0.61 1.55 -31.54
CA GLU A 252 -1.29 2.48 -30.63
C GLU A 252 -0.81 2.31 -29.20
N VAL A 253 -0.63 1.05 -28.75
CA VAL A 253 -0.13 0.75 -27.40
C VAL A 253 1.23 1.40 -27.15
N GLU A 254 2.12 1.41 -28.14
CA GLU A 254 3.44 2.09 -28.06
C GLU A 254 3.34 3.61 -27.81
N ARG A 255 2.19 4.23 -28.09
CA ARG A 255 1.95 5.67 -27.94
C ARG A 255 1.04 6.03 -26.77
N LEU A 256 0.41 5.04 -26.12
CA LEU A 256 -0.46 5.28 -24.98
C LEU A 256 0.37 5.54 -23.72
N CYS A 257 -0.17 6.39 -22.85
CA CYS A 257 0.33 6.50 -21.48
C CYS A 257 -0.20 5.30 -20.69
N CYS A 258 0.61 4.24 -20.64
CA CYS A 258 0.32 3.01 -19.91
C CYS A 258 1.08 2.97 -18.59
N VAL A 259 0.54 2.22 -17.62
CA VAL A 259 1.33 1.77 -16.47
C VAL A 259 2.35 0.72 -16.91
N GLU A 260 3.43 0.58 -16.15
CA GLU A 260 4.56 -0.31 -16.44
C GLU A 260 4.15 -1.79 -16.63
N LEU A 261 3.04 -2.21 -16.04
CA LEU A 261 2.49 -3.56 -16.17
C LEU A 261 2.20 -3.97 -17.62
N VAL A 262 1.78 -3.03 -18.48
CA VAL A 262 1.48 -3.33 -19.89
C VAL A 262 2.75 -3.78 -20.61
N ASP A 263 3.84 -3.04 -20.46
CA ASP A 263 5.14 -3.36 -21.06
C ASP A 263 5.71 -4.67 -20.52
N VAL A 264 5.56 -4.94 -19.21
CA VAL A 264 5.96 -6.20 -18.61
C VAL A 264 5.18 -7.37 -19.21
N GLY A 265 3.86 -7.24 -19.28
CA GLY A 265 2.98 -8.26 -19.83
C GLY A 265 3.34 -8.61 -21.27
N LEU A 266 3.47 -7.61 -22.14
CA LEU A 266 3.85 -7.79 -23.54
C LEU A 266 5.24 -8.42 -23.70
N ARG A 267 6.22 -7.99 -22.89
CA ARG A 267 7.58 -8.54 -22.89
C ARG A 267 7.60 -10.01 -22.47
N LEU A 268 6.83 -10.38 -21.45
CA LEU A 268 6.71 -11.78 -21.00
C LEU A 268 5.98 -12.63 -22.04
N LEU A 269 4.90 -12.11 -22.63
CA LEU A 269 4.15 -12.80 -23.69
C LEU A 269 5.06 -13.13 -24.88
N ALA A 270 5.88 -12.17 -25.34
CA ALA A 270 6.82 -12.36 -26.44
C ALA A 270 7.86 -13.47 -26.18
N ARG A 271 8.20 -13.77 -24.91
CA ARG A 271 9.10 -14.86 -24.52
C ARG A 271 8.43 -16.23 -24.50
N THR A 272 7.11 -16.26 -24.34
CA THR A 272 6.30 -17.50 -24.28
C THR A 272 5.75 -17.92 -25.63
N ALA A 273 5.82 -17.06 -26.65
CA ALA A 273 5.44 -17.41 -28.01
C ALA A 273 6.29 -18.59 -28.51
N PRO A 274 5.69 -19.66 -29.06
CA PRO A 274 6.47 -20.75 -29.64
C PRO A 274 7.38 -20.18 -30.73
N SER A 275 8.65 -20.59 -30.73
CA SER A 275 9.56 -20.30 -31.83
C SER A 275 8.88 -20.74 -33.13
N ARG A 276 8.72 -19.82 -34.09
CA ARG A 276 8.23 -20.17 -35.43
C ARG A 276 9.11 -21.30 -35.97
N PRO A 277 8.57 -22.48 -36.29
CA PRO A 277 9.36 -23.49 -36.97
C PRO A 277 9.66 -22.99 -38.40
N GLY A 278 10.93 -22.70 -38.65
CA GLY A 278 11.52 -22.57 -39.99
C GLY A 278 11.16 -21.32 -40.80
N ALA A 279 12.14 -20.43 -40.94
CA ALA A 279 12.37 -19.67 -42.18
C ALA A 279 13.78 -20.00 -42.66
#